data_AF-A0A2E9XMM5-F1
#
_entry.id   AF-A0A2E9XMM5-F1
#
_cell.length_a   1.000
_cell.length_b   1.000
_cell.length_c   1.000
_cell.angle_alpha   90.00
_cell.angle_beta   90.00
_cell.angle_gamma   90.00
#
_symmetry.space_group_name_H-M   'P 1'
#
loop_
_entity.id
_entity.type
_entity.pdbx_description
1 polymer ?
#
loop_
_entity_poly.entity_id
_entity_poly.type
_entity_poly.pdbx_seq_one_letter_code
_entity_poly.pdbx_strand_id
1 'polypeptide(L)'
;MIKRFELKKIFTEQQLKDLIKDFEFLETVHSLERSIQNAFSDYIINALSEMSGSTDEHKRLYIEAVYYLQKSQKLLEDLPHPAGKMANRLSTMVTTLNKLASDQQNISAERANRFIEKNLIRRLRHVWECNTEVMFFDVSSEHRFSSREYLIRCLNAAGRHYPEISWLARADYRSVDSLIRSIKR
;
A
#
# COMPACT_ATOMS: atom_id res chain seq x y z
N MET A 1 -18.31 7.76 -20.63
CA MET A 1 -18.51 8.02 -19.19
C MET A 1 -17.39 7.34 -18.44
N ILE A 2 -16.43 8.08 -17.88
CA ILE A 2 -15.31 7.50 -17.12
C ILE A 2 -15.90 7.00 -15.79
N LYS A 3 -15.93 5.68 -15.56
CA LYS A 3 -16.25 5.13 -14.24
C LYS A 3 -15.16 5.63 -13.28
N ARG A 4 -15.48 6.63 -12.45
CA ARG A 4 -14.59 7.04 -11.36
C ARG A 4 -14.51 5.88 -10.38
N PHE A 5 -13.30 5.55 -9.95
CA PHE A 5 -13.10 4.58 -8.88
C PHE A 5 -13.83 5.10 -7.63
N GLU A 6 -14.78 4.31 -7.13
CA GLU A 6 -15.52 4.63 -5.91
C GLU A 6 -14.97 3.78 -4.77
N LEU A 7 -14.48 4.45 -3.72
CA LEU A 7 -13.96 3.75 -2.55
C LEU A 7 -15.10 3.05 -1.81
N LYS A 8 -14.87 1.78 -1.47
CA LYS A 8 -15.67 1.06 -0.48
C LYS A 8 -15.65 1.84 0.84
N LYS A 9 -16.82 1.94 1.46
CA LYS A 9 -16.96 2.47 2.83
C LYS A 9 -16.10 1.65 3.79
N ILE A 10 -15.27 2.32 4.57
CA ILE A 10 -14.30 1.69 5.47
C ILE A 10 -14.96 1.24 6.77
N PHE A 11 -16.01 1.96 7.20
CA PHE A 11 -16.75 1.69 8.41
C PHE A 11 -18.24 1.58 8.11
N THR A 12 -18.93 0.74 8.87
CA THR A 12 -20.39 0.80 8.97
C THR A 12 -20.82 1.96 9.86
N GLU A 13 -22.08 2.37 9.75
CA GLU A 13 -22.63 3.46 10.57
C GLU A 13 -22.49 3.17 12.08
N GLN A 14 -22.70 1.92 12.49
CA GLN A 14 -22.53 1.51 13.89
C GLN A 14 -21.07 1.64 14.35
N GLN A 15 -20.12 1.20 13.52
CA GLN A 15 -18.70 1.31 13.85
C GLN A 15 -18.26 2.78 13.96
N LEU A 16 -18.82 3.68 13.16
CA LEU A 16 -18.57 5.11 13.27
C LEU A 16 -19.14 5.69 14.56
N LYS A 17 -20.35 5.26 14.99
CA LYS A 17 -20.92 5.64 16.28
C LYS A 17 -20.04 5.17 17.43
N ASP A 18 -19.53 3.95 17.35
CA ASP A 18 -18.63 3.38 18.35
C ASP A 18 -17.29 4.15 18.38
N LEU A 19 -16.74 4.54 17.22
CA LEU A 19 -15.55 5.40 17.15
C LEU A 19 -15.77 6.76 17.80
N ILE A 20 -16.89 7.42 17.45
CA ILE A 20 -17.22 8.74 18.03
C ILE A 20 -17.31 8.64 19.55
N LYS A 21 -17.95 7.60 20.06
CA LYS A 21 -18.09 7.37 21.50
C LYS A 21 -16.76 7.03 22.17
N ASP A 22 -15.98 6.12 21.60
CA ASP A 22 -14.74 5.64 22.21
C ASP A 22 -13.64 6.72 22.22
N PHE A 23 -13.58 7.57 21.19
CA PHE A 23 -12.56 8.61 21.08
C PHE A 23 -13.09 10.02 21.36
N GLU A 24 -14.34 10.12 21.83
CA GLU A 24 -14.99 11.39 22.20
C GLU A 24 -14.94 12.43 21.05
N PHE A 25 -15.16 11.97 19.82
CA PHE A 25 -15.14 12.85 18.66
C PHE A 25 -16.31 13.82 18.65
N LEU A 26 -16.04 15.06 18.24
CA LEU A 26 -17.03 16.14 18.21
C LEU A 26 -17.91 16.13 16.94
N GLU A 27 -17.52 15.39 15.88
CA GLU A 27 -18.25 15.36 14.62
C GLU A 27 -19.44 14.39 14.60
N THR A 28 -20.34 14.64 13.65
CA THR A 28 -21.40 13.69 13.27
C THR A 28 -20.83 12.48 12.53
N VAL A 29 -21.56 11.36 12.58
CA VAL A 29 -21.24 10.12 11.84
C VAL A 29 -20.92 10.37 10.37
N HIS A 30 -21.71 11.20 9.69
CA HIS A 30 -21.53 11.46 8.26
C HIS A 30 -20.29 12.31 7.95
N SER A 31 -19.99 13.28 8.82
CA SER A 31 -18.79 14.11 8.66
C SER A 31 -17.54 13.27 8.89
N LEU A 32 -17.53 12.45 9.95
CA LEU A 32 -16.40 11.57 10.25
C LEU A 32 -16.17 10.54 9.14
N GLU A 33 -17.24 9.94 8.60
CA GLU A 33 -17.17 9.02 7.46
C GLU A 33 -16.46 9.70 6.28
N ARG A 34 -16.89 10.91 5.91
CA ARG A 34 -16.29 11.66 4.80
C ARG A 34 -14.82 11.99 5.06
N SER A 35 -14.48 12.44 6.27
CA SER A 35 -13.12 12.78 6.66
C SER A 35 -12.19 11.57 6.58
N ILE A 36 -12.61 10.42 7.09
CA ILE A 36 -11.86 9.16 7.00
C ILE A 36 -11.76 8.68 5.54
N GLN A 37 -12.85 8.71 4.78
CA GLN A 37 -12.86 8.31 3.37
C GLN A 37 -11.86 9.15 2.55
N ASN A 38 -11.83 10.46 2.79
CA ASN A 38 -10.88 11.38 2.16
C ASN A 38 -9.42 11.13 2.58
N ALA A 39 -9.18 10.73 3.83
CA ALA A 39 -7.85 10.37 4.30
C ALA A 39 -7.30 9.14 3.57
N PHE A 40 -8.16 8.14 3.32
CA PHE A 40 -7.79 6.89 2.67
C PHE A 40 -7.83 6.91 1.14
N SER A 41 -8.57 7.84 0.52
CA SER A 41 -8.78 7.89 -0.92
C SER A 41 -7.46 7.85 -1.72
N ASP A 42 -6.58 8.81 -1.46
CA ASP A 42 -5.31 8.94 -2.19
C ASP A 42 -4.38 7.76 -1.89
N TYR A 43 -4.40 7.27 -0.64
CA TYR A 43 -3.60 6.13 -0.23
C TYR A 43 -3.99 4.86 -1.00
N ILE A 44 -5.28 4.53 -1.03
CA ILE A 44 -5.78 3.30 -1.67
C ILE A 44 -5.58 3.36 -3.18
N ILE A 45 -5.84 4.50 -3.81
CA ILE A 45 -5.63 4.66 -5.25
C ILE A 45 -4.16 4.42 -5.60
N ASN A 46 -3.23 5.02 -4.85
CA ASN A 46 -1.81 4.84 -5.10
C ASN A 46 -1.35 3.40 -4.83
N ALA A 47 -1.74 2.82 -3.70
CA ALA A 47 -1.38 1.46 -3.34
C ALA A 47 -1.89 0.44 -4.38
N LEU A 48 -3.13 0.57 -4.85
CA LEU A 48 -3.68 -0.29 -5.89
C LEU A 48 -3.01 -0.08 -7.24
N SER A 49 -2.64 1.16 -7.57
CA SER A 49 -1.93 1.48 -8.82
C SER A 49 -0.53 0.87 -8.82
N GLU A 50 0.21 0.96 -7.71
CA GLU A 50 1.53 0.33 -7.56
C GLU A 50 1.45 -1.20 -7.63
N MET A 51 0.43 -1.79 -7.00
CA MET A 51 0.18 -3.23 -7.07
C MET A 51 -0.19 -3.70 -8.49
N SER A 52 -0.88 -2.87 -9.27
CA SER A 52 -1.22 -3.20 -10.67
C SER A 52 0.00 -3.22 -11.60
N GLY A 53 1.13 -2.63 -11.19
CA GLY A 53 2.38 -2.58 -11.96
C GLY A 53 3.32 -3.78 -11.76
N SER A 54 3.06 -4.66 -10.79
CA SER A 54 3.96 -5.77 -10.43
C SER A 54 3.18 -6.89 -9.73
N THR A 55 2.35 -7.63 -10.46
CA THR A 55 1.75 -8.85 -9.87
C THR A 55 2.75 -10.01 -9.91
N ASP A 56 2.71 -10.90 -8.91
CA ASP A 56 3.47 -12.16 -8.91
C ASP A 56 3.22 -13.01 -10.17
N GLU A 57 2.06 -12.82 -10.82
CA GLU A 57 1.74 -13.42 -12.10
C GLU A 57 2.63 -12.89 -13.24
N HIS A 58 2.93 -11.59 -13.28
CA HIS A 58 3.90 -11.04 -14.25
C HIS A 58 5.31 -11.57 -13.97
N LYS A 59 5.72 -11.69 -12.71
CA LYS A 59 7.01 -12.30 -12.35
C LYS A 59 7.07 -13.76 -12.80
N ARG A 60 6.01 -14.53 -12.57
CA ARG A 60 5.90 -15.91 -13.03
C ARG A 60 6.00 -15.99 -14.56
N LEU A 61 5.30 -15.13 -15.28
CA LEU A 61 5.38 -15.03 -16.74
C LEU A 61 6.80 -14.65 -17.22
N TYR A 62 7.49 -13.75 -16.52
CA TYR A 62 8.88 -13.40 -16.83
C TYR A 62 9.84 -14.58 -16.59
N ILE A 63 9.69 -15.31 -15.49
CA ILE A 63 10.49 -16.51 -15.19
C ILE A 63 10.27 -17.59 -16.27
N GLU A 64 9.01 -17.82 -16.65
CA GLU A 64 8.64 -18.78 -17.69
C GLU A 64 9.20 -18.35 -19.07
N ALA A 65 9.08 -17.07 -19.42
CA ALA A 65 9.66 -16.51 -20.63
C ALA A 65 11.20 -16.64 -20.65
N VAL A 66 11.88 -16.37 -19.53
CA VAL A 66 13.33 -16.55 -19.39
C VAL A 66 13.73 -17.99 -19.70
N TYR A 67 13.02 -18.97 -19.15
CA TYR A 67 13.30 -20.39 -19.38
C TYR A 67 13.22 -20.74 -20.88
N TYR A 68 12.14 -20.34 -21.56
CA TYR A 68 11.98 -20.61 -22.98
C TYR A 68 13.02 -19.89 -23.84
N LEU A 69 13.32 -18.63 -23.54
CA LEU A 69 14.31 -17.84 -24.27
C LEU A 69 15.72 -18.41 -24.12
N GLN A 70 16.11 -18.89 -22.93
CA GLN A 70 17.38 -19.56 -22.70
C GLN A 70 17.48 -20.88 -23.48
N LYS A 71 16.39 -21.65 -23.53
CA LYS A 71 16.32 -22.88 -24.34
C LYS A 71 16.49 -22.56 -25.83
N SER A 72 15.80 -21.54 -26.34
CA SER A 72 15.93 -21.08 -27.72
C SER A 72 17.31 -20.51 -28.03
N GLN A 73 17.93 -19.79 -27.10
CA GLN A 73 19.29 -19.27 -27.26
C GLN A 73 20.29 -20.41 -27.49
N LYS A 74 20.28 -21.44 -26.63
CA LYS A 74 21.20 -22.59 -26.74
C LYS A 74 21.08 -23.34 -28.06
N LEU A 75 19.88 -23.40 -28.63
CA LEU A 75 19.65 -24.05 -29.93
C LEU A 75 20.24 -23.24 -31.10
N LEU A 76 20.46 -21.94 -30.92
CA LEU A 76 20.83 -21.02 -31.99
C LEU A 76 22.28 -20.53 -31.90
N GLU A 77 22.92 -20.67 -30.73
CA GLU A 77 24.24 -20.14 -30.38
C GLU A 77 25.36 -20.52 -31.36
N ASP A 78 25.39 -21.78 -31.81
CA ASP A 78 26.43 -22.29 -32.71
C ASP A 78 26.05 -22.24 -34.20
N LEU A 79 24.88 -21.69 -34.53
CA LEU A 79 24.40 -21.65 -35.91
C LEU A 79 24.94 -20.42 -36.66
N PRO A 80 25.19 -20.54 -37.98
CA PRO A 80 25.62 -19.42 -38.80
C PRO A 80 24.56 -18.32 -38.87
N HIS A 81 24.96 -17.14 -39.35
CA HIS A 81 24.03 -16.03 -39.55
C HIS A 81 22.88 -16.44 -40.47
N PRO A 82 21.60 -16.15 -40.13
CA PRO A 82 21.13 -15.22 -39.09
C PRO A 82 20.85 -15.83 -37.71
N ALA A 83 20.95 -17.15 -37.55
CA ALA A 83 20.52 -17.85 -36.34
C ALA A 83 21.38 -17.51 -35.11
N GLY A 84 22.72 -17.54 -35.22
CA GLY A 84 23.61 -17.11 -34.12
C GLY A 84 23.41 -15.65 -33.69
N LYS A 85 23.05 -14.76 -34.63
CA LYS A 85 22.71 -13.36 -34.29
C LYS A 85 21.42 -13.27 -33.47
N MET A 86 20.47 -14.17 -33.68
CA MET A 86 19.25 -14.25 -32.88
C MET A 86 19.56 -14.73 -31.45
N ALA A 87 20.50 -15.66 -31.26
CA ALA A 87 20.95 -16.09 -29.94
C ALA A 87 21.42 -14.90 -29.07
N ASN A 88 22.19 -13.96 -29.65
CA ASN A 88 22.63 -12.75 -28.95
C ASN A 88 21.47 -11.81 -28.54
N ARG A 89 20.44 -11.69 -29.40
CA ARG A 89 19.23 -10.91 -29.09
C ARG A 89 18.42 -11.56 -27.96
N LEU A 90 18.27 -12.89 -28.01
CA LEU A 90 17.60 -13.66 -26.97
C LEU A 90 18.34 -13.52 -25.62
N SER A 91 19.66 -13.57 -25.61
CA SER A 91 20.49 -13.35 -24.40
C SER A 91 20.25 -11.96 -23.78
N THR A 92 20.15 -10.92 -24.62
CA THR A 92 19.84 -9.55 -24.16
C THR A 92 18.43 -9.46 -23.56
N MET A 93 17.45 -10.12 -24.18
CA MET A 93 16.08 -10.22 -23.66
C MET A 93 16.02 -10.96 -22.32
N VAL A 94 16.73 -12.08 -22.19
CA VAL A 94 16.86 -12.84 -20.94
C VAL A 94 17.44 -11.97 -19.83
N THR A 95 18.48 -11.20 -20.12
CA THR A 95 19.09 -10.27 -19.14
C THR A 95 18.10 -9.22 -18.65
N THR A 96 17.24 -8.72 -19.55
CA THR A 96 16.23 -7.71 -19.21
C THR A 96 15.11 -8.31 -18.38
N LEU A 97 14.58 -9.46 -18.78
CA LEU A 97 13.54 -10.17 -18.04
C LEU A 97 14.03 -10.65 -16.67
N ASN A 98 15.28 -11.07 -16.54
CA ASN A 98 15.87 -11.41 -15.24
C ASN A 98 15.92 -10.21 -14.29
N LYS A 99 16.21 -9.00 -14.79
CA LYS A 99 16.14 -7.78 -13.97
C LYS A 99 14.72 -7.45 -13.52
N LEU A 100 13.73 -7.70 -14.38
CA LEU A 100 12.31 -7.49 -14.07
C LEU A 100 11.73 -8.57 -13.16
N ALA A 101 12.24 -9.80 -13.23
CA ALA A 101 11.83 -10.94 -12.41
C ALA A 101 12.54 -10.98 -11.05
N SER A 102 13.80 -10.53 -10.98
CA SER A 102 14.53 -10.44 -9.72
C SER A 102 13.94 -9.31 -8.88
N ASP A 103 13.60 -9.62 -7.62
CA ASP A 103 13.32 -8.66 -6.55
C ASP A 103 14.56 -7.80 -6.21
N GLN A 104 15.22 -7.18 -7.20
CA GLN A 104 15.77 -5.84 -6.96
C GLN A 104 14.57 -4.92 -6.77
N GLN A 105 13.85 -5.14 -5.66
CA GLN A 105 12.93 -4.21 -5.06
C GLN A 105 13.72 -2.94 -4.88
N ASN A 106 13.43 -2.03 -5.80
CA ASN A 106 13.90 -0.68 -5.80
C ASN A 106 13.81 -0.15 -4.36
N ILE A 107 14.94 0.17 -3.72
CA ILE A 107 14.96 0.93 -2.46
C ILE A 107 14.07 2.18 -2.59
N SER A 108 13.92 2.71 -3.81
CA SER A 108 12.98 3.77 -4.15
C SER A 108 11.50 3.36 -4.03
N ALA A 109 11.11 2.12 -4.35
CA ALA A 109 9.75 1.61 -4.18
C ALA A 109 9.41 1.38 -2.70
N GLU A 110 10.29 0.78 -1.91
CA GLU A 110 10.09 0.70 -0.45
C GLU A 110 10.02 2.09 0.21
N ARG A 111 10.87 3.04 -0.24
CA ARG A 111 10.79 4.44 0.21
C ARG A 111 9.50 5.14 -0.22
N ALA A 112 9.02 4.88 -1.44
CA ALA A 112 7.77 5.43 -1.95
C ALA A 112 6.58 4.89 -1.16
N ASN A 113 6.50 3.57 -0.95
CA ASN A 113 5.49 2.93 -0.12
C ASN A 113 5.48 3.56 1.28
N ARG A 114 6.65 3.67 1.91
CA ARG A 114 6.78 4.27 3.25
C ARG A 114 6.44 5.75 3.27
N PHE A 115 6.60 6.48 2.16
CA PHE A 115 6.15 7.87 2.05
C PHE A 115 4.62 7.96 1.98
N ILE A 116 3.99 7.10 1.17
CA ILE A 116 2.53 7.04 1.01
C ILE A 116 1.86 6.61 2.34
N GLU A 117 2.42 5.61 3.04
CA GLU A 117 2.01 5.20 4.39
C GLU A 117 2.08 6.37 5.40
N LYS A 118 3.20 7.10 5.45
CA LYS A 118 3.34 8.27 6.33
C LYS A 118 2.30 9.34 6.02
N ASN A 119 2.00 9.57 4.74
CA ASN A 119 0.99 10.55 4.36
C ASN A 119 -0.42 10.13 4.79
N LEU A 120 -0.75 8.84 4.73
CA LEU A 120 -1.99 8.32 5.32
C LEU A 120 -2.06 8.64 6.82
N ILE A 121 -0.99 8.35 7.57
CA ILE A 121 -0.97 8.62 9.01
C ILE A 121 -1.08 10.13 9.30
N ARG A 122 -0.45 11.00 8.51
CA ARG A 122 -0.61 12.46 8.64
C ARG A 122 -2.06 12.90 8.43
N ARG A 123 -2.76 12.32 7.44
CA ARG A 123 -4.17 12.64 7.20
C ARG A 123 -5.07 12.13 8.32
N LEU A 124 -4.85 10.92 8.82
CA LEU A 124 -5.60 10.40 9.95
C LEU A 124 -5.32 11.19 11.24
N ARG A 125 -4.08 11.65 11.45
CA ARG A 125 -3.75 12.61 12.50
C ARG A 125 -4.55 13.90 12.36
N HIS A 126 -4.65 14.45 11.16
CA HIS A 126 -5.44 15.66 10.95
C HIS A 126 -6.93 15.43 11.26
N VAL A 127 -7.50 14.28 10.86
CA VAL A 127 -8.86 13.90 11.26
C VAL A 127 -8.99 13.89 12.78
N TRP A 128 -8.08 13.23 13.48
CA TRP A 128 -8.06 13.22 14.95
C TRP A 128 -8.02 14.62 15.55
N GLU A 129 -7.07 15.46 15.15
CA GLU A 129 -6.87 16.81 15.72
C GLU A 129 -8.03 17.77 15.42
N CYS A 130 -8.77 17.55 14.33
CA CYS A 130 -9.98 18.30 14.04
C CYS A 130 -11.20 17.83 14.83
N ASN A 131 -11.14 16.62 15.38
CA ASN A 131 -12.29 15.93 15.98
C ASN A 131 -12.18 15.74 17.48
N THR A 132 -11.00 15.99 18.07
CA THR A 132 -10.74 15.81 19.51
C THR A 132 -10.08 17.05 20.09
N GLU A 133 -10.29 17.27 21.39
CA GLU A 133 -9.53 18.28 22.14
C GLU A 133 -8.12 17.78 22.53
N VAL A 134 -7.89 16.48 22.41
CA VAL A 134 -6.65 15.80 22.78
C VAL A 134 -5.64 15.90 21.65
N MET A 135 -4.44 16.38 21.96
CA MET A 135 -3.35 16.41 20.99
C MET A 135 -2.95 14.99 20.58
N PHE A 136 -2.73 14.77 19.28
CA PHE A 136 -2.44 13.44 18.73
C PHE A 136 -1.22 12.74 19.36
N PHE A 137 -0.22 13.51 19.81
CA PHE A 137 0.99 13.01 20.44
C PHE A 137 0.98 13.11 21.97
N ASP A 138 -0.16 13.42 22.57
CA ASP A 138 -0.29 13.48 24.02
C ASP A 138 -0.31 12.07 24.61
N VAL A 139 0.80 11.69 25.23
CA VAL A 139 0.97 10.38 25.91
C VAL A 139 0.48 10.44 27.35
N SER A 140 0.20 11.64 27.87
CA SER A 140 -0.22 11.91 29.25
C SER A 140 -1.73 12.01 29.42
N SER A 141 -2.51 11.93 28.33
CA SER A 141 -3.96 12.05 28.42
C SER A 141 -4.56 10.84 29.16
N GLU A 142 -5.46 11.10 30.12
CA GLU A 142 -6.17 10.07 30.90
C GLU A 142 -7.30 9.39 30.09
N HIS A 143 -7.40 9.63 28.79
CA HIS A 143 -8.42 9.02 27.96
C HIS A 143 -8.23 7.51 27.86
N ARG A 144 -9.37 6.81 27.89
CA ARG A 144 -9.43 5.35 27.80
C ARG A 144 -8.77 4.80 26.53
N PHE A 145 -8.83 5.54 25.43
CA PHE A 145 -8.27 5.13 24.14
C PHE A 145 -7.34 6.19 23.58
N SER A 146 -6.20 5.74 23.03
CA SER A 146 -5.14 6.61 22.51
C SER A 146 -5.22 6.79 21.00
N SER A 147 -4.52 7.80 20.47
CA SER A 147 -4.35 8.01 19.03
C SER A 147 -3.78 6.79 18.30
N ARG A 148 -2.95 6.00 18.99
CA ARG A 148 -2.42 4.71 18.51
C ARG A 148 -3.53 3.68 18.27
N GLU A 149 -4.45 3.56 19.22
CA GLU A 149 -5.60 2.66 19.12
C GLU A 149 -6.53 3.08 17.99
N TYR A 150 -6.76 4.39 17.85
CA TYR A 150 -7.53 4.96 16.74
C TYR A 150 -6.93 4.57 15.39
N LEU A 151 -5.62 4.78 15.20
CA LEU A 151 -4.95 4.41 13.95
C LEU A 151 -5.11 2.92 13.64
N ILE A 152 -4.89 2.04 14.62
CA ILE A 152 -5.01 0.59 14.40
C ILE A 152 -6.42 0.22 13.95
N ARG A 153 -7.45 0.79 14.58
CA ARG A 153 -8.85 0.54 14.18
C ARG A 153 -9.13 1.01 12.76
N CYS A 154 -8.65 2.20 12.39
CA CYS A 154 -8.75 2.71 11.01
C CYS A 154 -8.04 1.82 10.00
N LEU A 155 -6.79 1.44 10.26
CA LEU A 155 -5.99 0.63 9.33
C LEU A 155 -6.58 -0.77 9.18
N ASN A 156 -6.96 -1.43 10.28
CA ASN A 156 -7.54 -2.77 10.23
C ASN A 156 -8.94 -2.77 9.61
N ALA A 157 -9.75 -1.73 9.83
CA ALA A 157 -11.04 -1.58 9.14
C ALA A 157 -10.83 -1.47 7.62
N ALA A 158 -9.88 -0.64 7.18
CA ALA A 158 -9.54 -0.54 5.76
C ALA A 158 -8.99 -1.87 5.21
N GLY A 159 -8.14 -2.57 5.95
CA GLY A 159 -7.58 -3.86 5.56
C GLY A 159 -8.64 -4.96 5.35
N ARG A 160 -9.78 -4.90 6.04
CA ARG A 160 -10.91 -5.82 5.79
C ARG A 160 -11.60 -5.56 4.45
N HIS A 161 -11.61 -4.32 3.98
CA HIS A 161 -12.24 -3.94 2.71
C HIS A 161 -11.30 -4.01 1.51
N TYR A 162 -9.99 -3.90 1.75
CA TYR A 162 -8.92 -3.95 0.76
C TYR A 162 -7.85 -4.98 1.17
N PRO A 163 -8.20 -6.29 1.22
CA PRO A 163 -7.28 -7.35 1.65
C PRO A 163 -6.04 -7.47 0.77
N GLU A 164 -6.11 -6.99 -0.48
CA GLU A 164 -4.98 -6.88 -1.40
C GLU A 164 -3.85 -6.00 -0.84
N ILE A 165 -4.19 -4.95 -0.06
CA ILE A 165 -3.20 -4.10 0.62
C ILE A 165 -2.81 -4.77 1.95
N SER A 166 -1.98 -5.80 1.85
CA SER A 166 -1.71 -6.74 2.95
C SER A 166 -1.24 -6.13 4.27
N TRP A 167 -0.53 -5.00 4.26
CA TRP A 167 -0.06 -4.38 5.50
C TRP A 167 -1.17 -3.70 6.30
N LEU A 168 -2.25 -3.23 5.66
CA LEU A 168 -3.40 -2.63 6.36
C LEU A 168 -4.07 -3.66 7.28
N ALA A 169 -4.23 -4.90 6.81
CA ALA A 169 -4.85 -5.98 7.57
C ALA A 169 -3.93 -6.57 8.65
N ARG A 170 -2.62 -6.29 8.58
CA ARG A 170 -1.59 -6.76 9.52
C ARG A 170 -1.04 -5.63 10.37
N ALA A 171 -1.68 -4.46 10.36
CA ALA A 171 -1.25 -3.31 11.13
C ALA A 171 -1.28 -3.66 12.62
N ASP A 172 -0.11 -3.60 13.24
CA ASP A 172 0.06 -3.89 14.65
C ASP A 172 0.58 -2.65 15.38
N TYR A 173 0.57 -2.75 16.70
CA TYR A 173 1.06 -1.71 17.60
C TYR A 173 2.52 -1.28 17.29
N ARG A 174 3.38 -2.18 16.81
CA ARG A 174 4.79 -1.88 16.51
C ARG A 174 4.94 -1.10 15.20
N SER A 175 4.24 -1.51 14.14
CA SER A 175 4.29 -0.84 12.85
C SER A 175 3.67 0.55 12.92
N VAL A 176 2.55 0.69 13.64
CA VAL A 176 1.92 1.99 13.90
C VAL A 176 2.85 2.91 14.70
N ASP A 177 3.51 2.43 15.76
CA ASP A 177 4.48 3.25 16.51
C ASP A 177 5.63 3.75 15.64
N SER A 178 6.14 2.88 14.77
CA SER A 178 7.20 3.23 13.82
C SER A 178 6.74 4.37 12.90
N LEU A 179 5.51 4.29 12.38
CA LEU A 179 4.93 5.33 11.54
C LEU A 179 4.67 6.63 12.30
N ILE A 180 4.08 6.57 13.50
CA ILE A 180 3.86 7.74 14.38
C ILE A 180 5.18 8.47 14.65
N ARG A 181 6.22 7.74 15.08
CA ARG A 181 7.56 8.32 15.34
C ARG A 181 8.15 8.96 14.08
N SER A 182 7.84 8.40 12.91
CA SER A 182 8.37 8.89 11.64
C SER A 182 7.68 10.14 11.09
N ILE A 183 6.48 10.49 11.61
CA ILE A 183 5.76 11.73 11.27
C ILE A 183 5.85 12.79 12.38
N LYS A 184 6.36 12.42 13.57
CA LYS A 184 6.63 13.34 14.68
C LYS A 184 7.88 14.21 14.45
N ARG A 185 8.75 13.78 13.53
CA ARG A 185 9.97 14.50 13.12
C ARG A 185 9.68 15.50 12.02
#